data_AF-A0A1F9AAB3-F1
#
_entry.id   AF-A0A1F9AAB3-F1
#
_cell.length_a   1.000
_cell.length_b   1.000
_cell.length_c   1.000
_cell.angle_alpha   90.00
_cell.angle_beta   90.00
_cell.angle_gamma   90.00
#
_symmetry.space_group_name_H-M   'P 1'
#
loop_
_entity.id
_entity.type
_entity.pdbx_description
1 polymer ?
#
loop_
_entity_poly.entity_id
_entity_poly.type
_entity_poly.pdbx_seq_one_letter_code
_entity_poly.pdbx_strand_id
1 'polypeptide(L)'
;MAFDKEKILINAQKYVLKGQSEKAIKEYQKLVKASPRDIRSHLKLGDLFLKNVENEKAIGEYMRVAELYVEEDLSSRAISIYKKVLSIDPRRIEALHRIANLYLKEGLKGDARNYYHSILKVRPNDQEALNALRTIEDHHVPKEPPKKVPPSEHAPVKHHHSPETRIAEETIIPPSPPAVIPSDAPPDPEISSVDKDAEMHYHLGIAYKEMELYDYAISEFELASSSTPITFDCYIMLGDCFMQKGDLDKSIEHYRTASELKGLPDEKLARLHFNLGCAYEANGMASEALDAFTLVLKLDHSISEAEEKIRRLQNSGRN
;
A
#
# COMPACT_ATOMS: atom_id res chain seq x y z
N MET A 1 41.81 13.05 -21.32
CA MET A 1 40.61 13.11 -22.19
C MET A 1 39.40 13.07 -21.28
N ALA A 2 38.62 14.16 -21.22
CA ALA A 2 37.47 14.24 -20.32
C ALA A 2 36.45 13.17 -20.73
N PHE A 3 36.08 12.30 -19.79
CA PHE A 3 35.01 11.34 -19.98
C PHE A 3 33.70 12.12 -20.09
N ASP A 4 33.24 12.33 -21.32
CA ASP A 4 32.09 13.18 -21.64
C ASP A 4 30.77 12.43 -21.34
N LYS A 5 30.41 12.37 -20.05
CA LYS A 5 29.23 11.68 -19.51
C LYS A 5 27.94 12.14 -20.21
N GLU A 6 27.86 13.43 -20.50
CA GLU A 6 26.71 14.04 -21.15
C GLU A 6 26.54 13.53 -22.58
N LYS A 7 27.64 13.46 -23.35
CA LYS A 7 27.62 12.87 -24.69
C LYS A 7 27.22 11.39 -24.68
N ILE A 8 27.68 10.62 -23.70
CA ILE A 8 27.31 9.20 -23.55
C ILE A 8 25.82 9.09 -23.23
N LEU A 9 25.30 9.92 -22.33
CA LEU A 9 23.88 9.94 -21.98
C LEU A 9 22.98 10.29 -23.17
N ILE A 10 23.33 11.31 -23.95
CA ILE A 10 22.60 11.69 -25.17
C ILE A 10 22.57 10.53 -26.17
N ASN A 11 23.70 9.85 -26.38
CA ASN A 11 23.77 8.70 -27.27
C ASN A 11 22.93 7.53 -26.74
N ALA A 12 22.99 7.25 -25.43
CA ALA A 12 22.20 6.21 -24.79
C ALA A 12 20.70 6.46 -24.99
N GLN A 13 20.22 7.68 -24.69
CA GLN A 13 18.83 8.09 -24.88
C GLN A 13 18.39 7.99 -26.34
N LYS A 14 19.24 8.42 -27.28
CA LYS A 14 18.99 8.26 -28.72
C LYS A 14 18.81 6.79 -29.13
N TYR A 15 19.60 5.87 -28.57
CA TYR A 15 19.42 4.45 -28.84
C TYR A 15 18.14 3.88 -28.23
N VAL A 16 17.75 4.34 -27.04
CA VAL A 16 16.45 3.98 -26.42
C VAL A 16 15.28 4.40 -27.32
N LEU A 17 15.27 5.64 -27.79
CA LEU A 17 14.22 6.17 -28.67
C LEU A 17 14.11 5.42 -30.00
N LYS A 18 15.24 4.92 -30.52
CA LYS A 18 15.29 4.11 -31.75
C LYS A 18 14.98 2.63 -31.54
N GLY A 19 14.64 2.21 -30.32
CA GLY A 19 14.43 0.80 -29.97
C GLY A 19 15.70 -0.07 -30.04
N GLN A 20 16.89 0.54 -30.12
CA GLN A 20 18.17 -0.17 -30.20
C GLN A 20 18.67 -0.54 -28.79
N SER A 21 17.93 -1.40 -28.09
CA SER A 21 18.14 -1.74 -26.67
C SER A 21 19.57 -2.18 -26.37
N GLU A 22 20.17 -3.06 -27.17
CA GLU A 22 21.55 -3.55 -26.92
C GLU A 22 22.60 -2.44 -26.97
N LYS A 23 22.44 -1.47 -27.88
CA LYS A 23 23.37 -0.33 -27.97
C LYS A 23 23.14 0.63 -26.80
N ALA A 24 21.88 0.85 -26.41
CA ALA A 24 21.55 1.64 -25.24
C ALA A 24 22.17 1.03 -23.97
N ILE A 25 22.06 -0.28 -23.77
CA ILE A 25 22.66 -1.02 -22.66
C ILE A 25 24.17 -0.77 -22.60
N LYS A 26 24.88 -0.90 -23.74
CA LYS A 26 26.33 -0.64 -23.80
C LYS A 26 26.71 0.78 -23.38
N GLU A 27 25.92 1.79 -23.75
CA GLU A 27 26.19 3.17 -23.33
C GLU A 27 25.85 3.39 -21.84
N TYR A 28 24.74 2.86 -21.33
CA TYR A 28 24.40 2.94 -19.90
C TYR A 28 25.41 2.19 -19.01
N GLN A 29 25.96 1.07 -19.46
CA GLN A 29 27.06 0.38 -18.76
C GLN A 29 28.30 1.26 -18.64
N LYS A 30 28.61 2.09 -19.65
CA LYS A 30 29.72 3.05 -19.54
C LYS A 30 29.40 4.15 -18.52
N LEU A 31 28.15 4.63 -18.49
CA LEU A 31 27.70 5.64 -17.52
C LEU A 31 27.82 5.14 -16.08
N VAL A 32 27.27 3.95 -15.81
CA VAL A 32 27.34 3.30 -14.49
C VAL A 32 28.79 3.08 -14.06
N LYS A 33 29.67 2.63 -14.98
CA LYS A 33 31.10 2.48 -14.67
C LYS A 33 31.79 3.79 -14.31
N ALA A 34 31.39 4.90 -14.92
CA ALA A 34 31.98 6.22 -14.65
C ALA A 34 31.31 6.99 -13.50
N SER A 35 30.08 6.60 -13.14
CA SER A 35 29.30 7.14 -12.03
C SER A 35 28.59 6.00 -11.28
N PRO A 36 29.30 5.21 -10.45
CA PRO A 36 28.72 4.02 -9.77
C PRO A 36 27.66 4.31 -8.70
N ARG A 37 27.40 5.59 -8.42
CA ARG A 37 26.36 6.07 -7.50
C ARG A 37 25.20 6.74 -8.23
N ASP A 38 25.21 6.78 -9.56
CA ASP A 38 24.13 7.39 -10.34
C ASP A 38 22.92 6.45 -10.45
N ILE A 39 21.98 6.64 -9.53
CA ILE A 39 20.74 5.87 -9.44
C ILE A 39 19.95 5.88 -10.76
N ARG A 40 19.89 7.02 -11.46
CA ARG A 40 19.11 7.13 -12.71
C ARG A 40 19.68 6.24 -13.81
N SER A 41 21.01 6.19 -13.91
CA SER A 41 21.70 5.33 -14.87
C SER A 41 21.49 3.85 -14.55
N HIS A 42 21.57 3.46 -13.28
CA HIS A 42 21.31 2.08 -12.86
C HIS A 42 19.85 1.66 -13.11
N LEU A 43 18.87 2.49 -12.74
CA LEU A 43 17.45 2.21 -13.00
C LEU A 43 17.19 1.99 -14.49
N LYS A 44 17.70 2.90 -15.33
CA LYS A 44 17.48 2.79 -16.78
C LYS A 44 18.17 1.57 -17.38
N LEU A 45 19.33 1.19 -16.85
CA LEU A 45 20.03 -0.02 -17.25
C LEU A 45 19.26 -1.29 -16.84
N GLY A 46 18.72 -1.32 -15.61
CA GLY A 46 17.84 -2.38 -15.12
C GLY A 46 16.60 -2.56 -16.00
N ASP A 47 15.91 -1.46 -16.34
CA ASP A 47 14.73 -1.48 -17.23
C ASP A 47 15.06 -2.02 -18.62
N LEU A 48 16.22 -1.65 -19.16
CA LEU A 48 16.67 -2.12 -20.47
C LEU A 48 17.00 -3.61 -20.45
N PHE A 49 17.63 -4.10 -19.37
CA PHE A 49 17.84 -5.53 -19.18
C PHE A 49 16.53 -6.30 -19.06
N LEU A 50 15.56 -5.78 -18.30
CA LEU A 50 14.25 -6.40 -18.14
C LEU A 50 13.50 -6.47 -19.48
N LYS A 51 13.55 -5.39 -20.28
CA LYS A 51 12.99 -5.36 -21.65
C LYS A 51 13.64 -6.39 -22.57
N ASN A 52 14.91 -6.69 -22.36
CA ASN A 52 15.66 -7.70 -23.10
C ASN A 52 15.56 -9.11 -22.50
N VAL A 53 14.72 -9.32 -21.48
CA VAL A 53 14.53 -10.61 -20.77
C VAL A 53 15.82 -11.08 -20.07
N GLU A 54 16.74 -10.16 -19.79
CA GLU A 54 17.98 -10.41 -19.05
C GLU A 54 17.73 -10.24 -17.54
N ASN A 55 16.80 -11.02 -16.99
CA ASN A 55 16.23 -10.85 -15.65
C ASN A 55 17.28 -10.80 -14.53
N GLU A 56 18.28 -11.69 -14.54
CA GLU A 56 19.32 -11.71 -13.49
C GLU A 56 20.17 -10.42 -13.49
N LYS A 57 20.44 -9.87 -14.69
CA LYS A 57 21.17 -8.60 -14.80
C LYS A 57 20.29 -7.42 -14.36
N ALA A 58 19.01 -7.44 -14.71
CA ALA A 58 18.06 -6.44 -14.23
C ALA A 58 17.97 -6.44 -12.70
N ILE A 59 17.85 -7.62 -12.09
CA ILE A 59 17.87 -7.81 -10.63
C ILE A 59 19.16 -7.23 -10.05
N GLY A 60 20.33 -7.53 -10.62
CA GLY A 60 21.60 -6.99 -10.15
C GLY A 60 21.63 -5.45 -10.11
N GLU A 61 21.13 -4.79 -11.17
CA GLU A 61 21.05 -3.32 -11.22
C GLU A 61 20.03 -2.76 -10.21
N TYR A 62 18.85 -3.38 -10.07
CA TYR A 62 17.86 -2.94 -9.08
C TYR A 62 18.34 -3.15 -7.65
N MET A 63 19.00 -4.26 -7.34
CA MET A 63 19.64 -4.48 -6.03
C MET A 63 20.65 -3.37 -5.73
N ARG A 64 21.46 -2.98 -6.72
CA ARG A 64 22.41 -1.88 -6.55
C ARG A 64 21.73 -0.53 -6.28
N VAL A 65 20.62 -0.24 -6.95
CA VAL A 65 19.82 0.97 -6.68
C VAL A 65 19.24 0.93 -5.27
N ALA A 66 18.70 -0.22 -4.84
CA ALA A 66 18.14 -0.36 -3.51
C ALA A 66 19.21 -0.13 -2.43
N GLU A 67 20.42 -0.66 -2.60
CA GLU A 67 21.56 -0.40 -1.72
C GLU A 67 21.91 1.09 -1.64
N LEU A 68 21.97 1.80 -2.78
CA LEU A 68 22.23 3.24 -2.80
C LEU A 68 21.16 4.02 -2.02
N TYR A 69 19.89 3.62 -2.12
CA TYR A 69 18.84 4.23 -1.29
C TYR A 69 18.97 3.90 0.20
N VAL A 70 19.41 2.69 0.56
CA VAL A 70 19.70 2.36 1.97
C VAL A 70 20.87 3.19 2.50
N GLU A 71 21.91 3.42 1.70
CA GLU A 71 23.04 4.29 2.06
C GLU A 71 22.62 5.76 2.24
N GLU A 72 21.58 6.21 1.53
CA GLU A 72 20.97 7.54 1.67
C GLU A 72 19.90 7.61 2.77
N ASP A 73 19.71 6.54 3.56
CA ASP A 73 18.70 6.41 4.62
C ASP A 73 17.24 6.51 4.11
N LEU A 74 17.03 6.26 2.82
CA LEU A 74 15.73 6.29 2.16
C LEU A 74 15.09 4.89 2.16
N SER A 75 14.81 4.36 3.37
CA SER A 75 14.27 3.01 3.60
C SER A 75 13.06 2.67 2.71
N SER A 76 12.09 3.59 2.62
CA SER A 76 10.87 3.38 1.83
C SER A 76 11.15 3.20 0.33
N ARG A 77 12.09 3.98 -0.22
CA ARG A 77 12.49 3.85 -1.63
C ARG A 77 13.25 2.57 -1.89
N ALA A 78 14.13 2.16 -0.97
CA ALA A 78 14.83 0.89 -1.06
C ALA A 78 13.86 -0.29 -1.06
N ILE A 79 12.88 -0.32 -0.14
CA ILE A 79 11.84 -1.37 -0.08
C ILE A 79 11.09 -1.47 -1.41
N SER A 80 10.70 -0.35 -2.02
CA SER A 80 10.03 -0.34 -3.32
C SER A 80 10.86 -1.02 -4.42
N ILE A 81 12.15 -0.70 -4.49
CA ILE A 81 13.05 -1.33 -5.47
C ILE A 81 13.26 -2.82 -5.18
N TYR A 82 13.36 -3.22 -3.92
CA TYR A 82 13.41 -4.66 -3.57
C TYR A 82 12.10 -5.37 -3.92
N LYS A 83 10.93 -4.75 -3.75
CA LYS A 83 9.66 -5.31 -4.21
C LYS A 83 9.65 -5.47 -5.74
N LYS A 84 10.26 -4.54 -6.48
CA LYS A 84 10.46 -4.70 -7.93
C LYS A 84 11.31 -5.93 -8.25
N VAL A 85 12.38 -6.17 -7.49
CA VAL A 85 13.17 -7.41 -7.61
C VAL A 85 12.30 -8.65 -7.38
N LEU A 86 11.47 -8.65 -6.34
CA LEU A 86 10.56 -9.77 -6.04
C LEU A 86 9.46 -9.96 -7.08
N SER A 87 9.05 -8.91 -7.81
CA SER A 87 8.13 -9.05 -8.94
C SER A 87 8.77 -9.80 -10.12
N ILE A 88 10.10 -9.79 -10.22
CA ILE A 88 10.86 -10.51 -11.26
C ILE A 88 11.21 -11.92 -10.78
N ASP A 89 11.72 -12.04 -9.55
CA ASP A 89 11.99 -13.31 -8.87
C ASP A 89 11.42 -13.31 -7.44
N PRO A 90 10.22 -13.87 -7.23
CA PRO A 90 9.56 -13.93 -5.93
C PRO A 90 10.34 -14.72 -4.86
N ARG A 91 11.31 -15.54 -5.28
CA ARG A 91 12.10 -16.39 -4.38
C ARG A 91 13.50 -15.82 -4.12
N ARG A 92 13.76 -14.57 -4.50
CA ARG A 92 15.04 -13.90 -4.24
C ARG A 92 15.24 -13.65 -2.73
N ILE A 93 15.82 -14.63 -2.05
CA ILE A 93 16.06 -14.61 -0.59
C ILE A 93 16.82 -13.37 -0.15
N GLU A 94 17.79 -12.93 -0.95
CA GLU A 94 18.57 -11.71 -0.67
C GLU A 94 17.67 -10.46 -0.55
N ALA A 95 16.74 -10.26 -1.49
CA ALA A 95 15.82 -9.14 -1.46
C ALA A 95 14.83 -9.25 -0.29
N LEU A 96 14.34 -10.47 0.01
CA LEU A 96 13.48 -10.72 1.16
C LEU A 96 14.16 -10.34 2.48
N HIS A 97 15.42 -10.74 2.67
CA HIS A 97 16.21 -10.36 3.86
C HIS A 97 16.37 -8.85 3.97
N ARG A 98 16.74 -8.19 2.87
CA ARG A 98 16.92 -6.73 2.86
C ARG A 98 15.63 -5.99 3.24
N ILE A 99 14.48 -6.41 2.69
CA ILE A 99 13.18 -5.83 3.06
C ILE A 99 12.85 -6.08 4.53
N ALA A 100 13.01 -7.32 5.01
CA ALA A 100 12.71 -7.67 6.39
C ALA A 100 13.56 -6.87 7.40
N ASN A 101 14.86 -6.74 7.11
CA ASN A 101 15.80 -5.97 7.92
C ASN A 101 15.46 -4.47 7.93
N LEU A 102 15.01 -3.91 6.80
CA LEU A 102 14.53 -2.52 6.74
C LEU A 102 13.26 -2.33 7.57
N TYR A 103 12.28 -3.23 7.45
CA TYR A 103 11.08 -3.17 8.30
C TYR A 103 11.39 -3.29 9.80
N LEU A 104 12.37 -4.12 10.18
CA LEU A 104 12.85 -4.18 11.56
C LEU A 104 13.46 -2.86 12.03
N LYS A 105 14.28 -2.22 11.19
CA LYS A 105 14.91 -0.93 11.50
C LYS A 105 13.86 0.17 11.75
N GLU A 106 12.78 0.16 10.98
CA GLU A 106 11.65 1.10 11.13
C GLU A 106 10.69 0.73 12.28
N GLY A 107 10.93 -0.38 12.99
CA GLY A 107 10.08 -0.86 14.08
C GLY A 107 8.81 -1.60 13.65
N LEU A 108 8.62 -1.80 12.34
CA LEU A 108 7.50 -2.53 11.73
C LEU A 108 7.72 -4.05 11.82
N LYS A 109 7.70 -4.55 13.07
CA LYS A 109 7.98 -5.96 13.39
C LYS A 109 7.01 -6.95 12.75
N GLY A 110 5.75 -6.55 12.54
CA GLY A 110 4.72 -7.39 11.92
C GLY A 110 5.07 -7.72 10.46
N ASP A 111 5.38 -6.70 9.66
CA ASP A 111 5.80 -6.87 8.27
C ASP A 111 7.10 -7.66 8.18
N ALA A 112 8.11 -7.30 8.99
CA ALA A 112 9.36 -8.02 9.03
C ALA A 112 9.18 -9.53 9.29
N ARG A 113 8.32 -9.89 10.26
CA ARG A 113 7.98 -11.28 10.57
C ARG A 113 7.44 -12.03 9.35
N ASN A 114 6.54 -11.41 8.59
CA ASN A 114 5.96 -12.00 7.39
C ASN A 114 7.02 -12.30 6.32
N TYR A 115 7.97 -11.37 6.10
CA TYR A 115 9.08 -11.58 5.17
C TYR A 115 10.06 -12.66 5.67
N TYR A 116 10.36 -12.74 6.97
CA TYR A 116 11.18 -13.85 7.45
C TYR A 116 10.51 -15.21 7.31
N HIS A 117 9.19 -15.29 7.53
CA HIS A 117 8.46 -16.53 7.25
C HIS A 117 8.46 -16.89 5.76
N SER A 118 8.38 -15.91 4.84
CA SER A 118 8.50 -16.20 3.40
C SER A 118 9.89 -16.70 3.02
N ILE A 119 10.94 -16.21 3.67
CA ILE A 119 12.31 -16.75 3.53
C ILE A 119 12.35 -18.21 3.99
N LEU A 120 11.78 -18.54 5.15
CA LEU A 120 11.77 -19.90 5.67
C LEU A 120 10.96 -20.89 4.80
N LYS A 121 9.96 -20.41 4.05
CA LYS A 121 9.27 -21.22 3.04
C LYS A 121 10.19 -21.62 1.88
N VAL A 122 11.14 -20.77 1.51
CA VAL A 122 12.11 -21.05 0.43
C VAL A 122 13.35 -21.78 0.96
N ARG A 123 13.84 -21.37 2.14
CA ARG A 123 15.01 -21.93 2.83
C ARG A 123 14.68 -22.15 4.32
N PRO A 124 14.20 -23.34 4.71
CA PRO A 124 13.76 -23.62 6.09
C PRO A 124 14.83 -23.46 7.18
N ASN A 125 16.12 -23.59 6.81
CA ASN A 125 17.25 -23.47 7.75
C ASN A 125 18.00 -22.14 7.59
N ASP A 126 17.31 -21.06 7.17
CA ASP A 126 17.92 -19.74 7.10
C ASP A 126 18.14 -19.17 8.52
N GLN A 127 19.41 -19.16 8.95
CA GLN A 127 19.77 -18.80 10.32
C GLN A 127 19.46 -17.32 10.64
N GLU A 128 19.59 -16.43 9.66
CA GLU A 128 19.30 -15.00 9.84
C GLU A 128 17.80 -14.81 10.09
N ALA A 129 16.94 -15.46 9.30
CA ALA A 129 15.49 -15.40 9.49
C ALA A 129 15.05 -16.03 10.82
N LEU A 130 15.60 -17.20 11.20
CA LEU A 130 15.29 -17.84 12.48
C LEU A 130 15.69 -16.98 13.69
N ASN A 131 16.88 -16.36 13.65
CA ASN A 131 17.35 -15.49 14.71
C ASN A 131 16.48 -14.23 14.82
N ALA A 132 16.16 -13.60 13.69
CA ALA A 132 15.34 -12.40 13.66
C ALA A 132 13.93 -12.66 14.21
N LEU A 133 13.30 -13.78 13.82
CA LEU A 133 11.98 -14.19 14.34
C LEU A 133 11.99 -14.41 15.85
N ARG A 134 12.99 -15.11 16.38
CA ARG A 134 13.15 -15.27 17.83
C ARG A 134 13.25 -13.93 18.55
N THR A 135 14.02 -12.99 17.99
CA THR A 135 14.19 -11.64 18.56
C THR A 135 12.88 -10.85 18.54
N ILE A 136 12.07 -11.02 17.48
CA ILE A 136 10.73 -10.41 17.36
C ILE A 136 9.76 -11.01 18.38
N GLU A 137 9.77 -12.33 18.58
CA GLU A 137 8.91 -13.06 19.53
C GLU A 137 9.25 -12.75 20.99
N ASP A 138 10.53 -12.68 21.34
CA ASP A 138 11.03 -12.36 22.68
C ASP A 138 10.60 -10.96 23.16
N HIS A 139 10.24 -10.06 22.24
CA HIS A 139 9.73 -8.72 22.55
C HIS A 139 8.19 -8.61 22.58
N HIS A 140 7.47 -9.71 22.38
CA HIS A 140 5.99 -9.77 22.44
C HIS A 140 5.48 -10.72 23.55
N VAL A 141 6.30 -10.99 24.58
CA VAL A 141 5.85 -11.71 25.77
C VAL A 141 5.35 -10.70 26.82
N PRO A 142 4.02 -10.51 26.99
CA PRO A 142 3.53 -10.21 28.32
C PRO A 142 3.91 -11.40 29.20
N LYS A 143 4.56 -11.16 30.35
CA LYS A 143 4.82 -12.18 31.36
C LYS A 143 3.48 -12.80 31.80
N GLU A 144 3.05 -13.88 31.15
CA GLU A 144 2.12 -14.80 31.78
C GLU A 144 2.86 -15.46 32.97
N PRO A 145 2.24 -15.54 34.16
CA PRO A 145 2.86 -16.21 35.29
C PRO A 145 3.06 -17.69 34.97
N PRO A 146 4.10 -18.34 35.50
CA PRO A 146 4.43 -19.71 35.15
C PRO A 146 3.26 -20.63 35.50
N LYS A 147 2.71 -21.31 34.50
CA LYS A 147 1.80 -22.44 34.70
C LYS A 147 2.55 -23.49 35.50
N LYS A 148 2.15 -23.66 36.77
CA LYS A 148 2.58 -24.78 37.60
C LYS A 148 2.19 -26.07 36.90
N VAL A 149 3.17 -26.86 36.49
CA VAL A 149 2.98 -28.25 36.09
C VAL A 149 2.57 -29.03 37.34
N PRO A 150 1.43 -29.72 37.40
CA PRO A 150 1.21 -30.74 38.41
C PRO A 150 1.81 -32.07 37.92
N PRO A 151 2.50 -32.84 38.78
CA PRO A 151 2.97 -34.18 38.44
C PRO A 151 1.79 -35.14 38.33
N SER A 152 1.82 -36.02 37.33
CA SER A 152 0.91 -37.15 37.18
C SER A 152 1.28 -38.28 38.15
N GLU A 153 0.36 -38.69 39.02
CA GLU A 153 0.40 -40.01 39.67
C GLU A 153 -1.02 -40.53 39.98
N HIS A 154 -1.32 -41.70 39.40
CA HIS A 154 -2.13 -42.85 39.80
C HIS A 154 -3.32 -42.71 40.80
N ALA A 155 -4.43 -43.36 40.41
CA ALA A 155 -5.76 -43.48 41.03
C ALA A 155 -5.80 -44.39 42.31
N PRO A 156 -6.96 -44.84 42.88
CA PRO A 156 -8.36 -44.33 42.90
C PRO A 156 -9.06 -44.41 44.32
N VAL A 157 -10.36 -44.06 44.38
CA VAL A 157 -11.47 -44.72 45.13
C VAL A 157 -12.16 -44.02 46.35
N LYS A 158 -13.51 -43.92 46.22
CA LYS A 158 -14.66 -44.07 47.19
C LYS A 158 -15.39 -42.86 47.84
N HIS A 159 -16.70 -43.12 47.92
CA HIS A 159 -17.89 -42.32 48.28
C HIS A 159 -17.99 -41.83 49.73
N HIS A 160 -18.79 -40.77 49.98
CA HIS A 160 -19.84 -40.77 51.00
C HIS A 160 -20.89 -39.65 50.81
N HIS A 161 -22.06 -39.87 51.40
CA HIS A 161 -23.37 -39.25 51.20
C HIS A 161 -23.79 -38.32 52.38
N SER A 162 -24.65 -37.33 52.08
CA SER A 162 -25.75 -36.73 52.90
C SER A 162 -25.46 -35.58 53.91
N PRO A 163 -26.50 -34.85 54.42
CA PRO A 163 -27.54 -34.08 53.69
C PRO A 163 -27.93 -32.70 54.34
N GLU A 164 -28.80 -31.94 53.63
CA GLU A 164 -29.84 -30.99 54.09
C GLU A 164 -29.54 -29.74 54.97
N THR A 165 -29.96 -28.56 54.48
CA THR A 165 -30.99 -27.70 55.13
C THR A 165 -31.48 -26.57 54.21
N ARG A 166 -32.80 -26.33 54.20
CA ARG A 166 -33.54 -25.22 53.55
C ARG A 166 -33.93 -24.18 54.60
N ILE A 167 -33.77 -22.88 54.32
CA ILE A 167 -34.67 -21.77 54.77
C ILE A 167 -34.70 -20.67 53.68
N ALA A 168 -35.86 -20.05 53.50
CA ALA A 168 -36.29 -19.17 52.41
C ALA A 168 -36.02 -17.66 52.61
N GLU A 169 -35.83 -16.99 51.47
CA GLU A 169 -36.27 -15.65 51.00
C GLU A 169 -36.17 -14.39 51.88
N GLU A 170 -35.34 -13.40 51.47
CA GLU A 170 -35.81 -12.10 50.95
C GLU A 170 -34.69 -11.30 50.21
N THR A 171 -34.89 -11.16 48.90
CA THR A 171 -34.72 -9.97 48.03
C THR A 171 -33.41 -9.15 48.00
N ILE A 172 -32.46 -9.56 47.14
CA ILE A 172 -31.62 -8.65 46.34
C ILE A 172 -31.45 -9.28 44.96
N ILE A 173 -31.81 -8.57 43.88
CA ILE A 173 -31.77 -9.04 42.49
C ILE A 173 -30.38 -8.74 41.89
N PRO A 174 -29.51 -9.72 41.59
CA PRO A 174 -28.39 -9.54 40.68
C PRO A 174 -28.82 -9.74 39.21
N PRO A 175 -28.15 -9.10 38.24
CA PRO A 175 -28.53 -9.16 36.83
C PRO A 175 -28.35 -10.58 36.28
N SER A 176 -29.37 -11.04 35.54
CA SER A 176 -29.41 -12.33 34.86
C SER A 176 -28.22 -12.50 33.89
N PRO A 177 -27.70 -13.74 33.74
CA PRO A 177 -26.75 -14.06 32.68
C PRO A 177 -27.41 -13.83 31.32
N PRO A 178 -26.67 -13.35 30.29
CA PRO A 178 -27.23 -13.21 28.96
C PRO A 178 -27.72 -14.57 28.47
N ALA A 179 -28.96 -14.56 27.97
CA ALA A 179 -29.64 -15.70 27.40
C ALA A 179 -28.77 -16.38 26.34
N VAL A 180 -28.84 -17.71 26.33
CA VAL A 180 -28.43 -18.55 25.20
C VAL A 180 -29.17 -18.04 23.96
N ILE A 181 -28.45 -17.33 23.10
CA ILE A 181 -28.95 -16.93 21.78
C ILE A 181 -29.07 -18.22 20.95
N PRO A 182 -30.22 -18.48 20.31
CA PRO A 182 -30.36 -19.59 19.38
C PRO A 182 -29.31 -19.52 18.28
N SER A 183 -28.75 -20.67 17.94
CA SER A 183 -27.74 -20.95 16.91
C SER A 183 -28.24 -20.73 15.46
N ASP A 184 -29.03 -19.67 15.22
CA ASP A 184 -29.60 -19.33 13.90
C ASP A 184 -29.47 -17.83 13.59
N ALA A 185 -28.44 -17.16 14.12
CA ALA A 185 -28.01 -15.88 13.55
C ALA A 185 -27.39 -16.17 12.17
N PRO A 186 -27.78 -15.45 11.09
CA PRO A 186 -27.10 -15.59 9.80
C PRO A 186 -25.61 -15.35 10.02
N PRO A 187 -24.72 -16.13 9.38
CA PRO A 187 -23.28 -15.89 9.48
C PRO A 187 -23.01 -14.44 9.11
N ASP A 188 -22.15 -13.76 9.89
CA ASP A 188 -21.63 -12.44 9.53
C ASP A 188 -21.24 -12.45 8.04
N PRO A 189 -21.56 -11.41 7.26
CA PRO A 189 -21.27 -11.40 5.83
C PRO A 189 -19.78 -11.66 5.65
N GLU A 190 -19.48 -12.86 5.18
CA GLU A 190 -18.14 -13.38 5.04
C GLU A 190 -17.46 -12.51 3.97
N ILE A 191 -16.66 -11.52 4.41
CA ILE A 191 -15.90 -10.64 3.51
C ILE A 191 -15.11 -11.55 2.57
N SER A 192 -15.48 -11.53 1.29
CA SER A 192 -14.94 -12.41 0.27
C SER A 192 -13.41 -12.27 0.24
N SER A 193 -12.69 -13.34 -0.09
CA SER A 193 -11.23 -13.26 -0.28
C SER A 193 -10.86 -12.18 -1.30
N VAL A 194 -11.73 -11.93 -2.28
CA VAL A 194 -11.60 -10.86 -3.28
C VAL A 194 -11.64 -9.47 -2.65
N ASP A 195 -12.49 -9.25 -1.65
CA ASP A 195 -12.62 -7.95 -0.99
C ASP A 195 -11.40 -7.67 -0.09
N LYS A 196 -10.83 -8.70 0.54
CA LYS A 196 -9.59 -8.57 1.33
C LYS A 196 -8.38 -8.24 0.45
N ASP A 197 -8.26 -8.90 -0.70
CA ASP A 197 -7.19 -8.62 -1.66
C ASP A 197 -7.30 -7.18 -2.19
N ALA A 198 -8.52 -6.73 -2.51
CA ALA A 198 -8.77 -5.37 -2.97
C ALA A 198 -8.46 -4.31 -1.89
N GLU A 199 -8.80 -4.57 -0.62
CA GLU A 199 -8.48 -3.68 0.49
C GLU A 199 -6.95 -3.57 0.72
N MET A 200 -6.22 -4.68 0.58
CA MET A 200 -4.75 -4.66 0.64
C MET A 200 -4.15 -3.79 -0.48
N HIS A 201 -4.62 -3.97 -1.73
CA HIS A 201 -4.20 -3.15 -2.86
C HIS A 201 -4.55 -1.67 -2.64
N TYR A 202 -5.73 -1.36 -2.09
CA TYR A 202 -6.12 0.01 -1.78
C TYR A 202 -5.18 0.68 -0.77
N HIS A 203 -4.85 0.02 0.33
CA HIS A 203 -3.91 0.55 1.31
C HIS A 203 -2.50 0.71 0.76
N LEU A 204 -2.05 -0.22 -0.08
CA LEU A 204 -0.76 -0.10 -0.76
C LEU A 204 -0.74 1.08 -1.74
N GLY A 205 -1.85 1.30 -2.46
CA GLY A 205 -2.02 2.47 -3.32
C GLY A 205 -1.94 3.80 -2.54
N ILE A 206 -2.57 3.88 -1.37
CA ILE A 206 -2.45 5.05 -0.47
C ILE A 206 -1.00 5.29 -0.10
N ALA A 207 -0.28 4.25 0.34
CA ALA A 207 1.12 4.36 0.70
C ALA A 207 1.98 4.86 -0.47
N TYR A 208 1.77 4.35 -1.69
CA TYR A 208 2.47 4.85 -2.87
C TYR A 208 2.11 6.30 -3.21
N LYS A 209 0.85 6.70 -3.06
CA LYS A 209 0.40 8.09 -3.28
C LYS A 209 1.05 9.05 -2.28
N GLU A 210 1.12 8.69 -1.00
CA GLU A 210 1.81 9.49 0.04
C GLU A 210 3.31 9.61 -0.23
N MET A 211 3.91 8.62 -0.89
CA MET A 211 5.30 8.67 -1.36
C MET A 211 5.47 9.41 -2.71
N GLU A 212 4.42 10.00 -3.25
CA GLU A 212 4.37 10.66 -4.57
C GLU A 212 4.74 9.72 -5.74
N LEU A 213 4.65 8.41 -5.52
CA LEU A 213 4.91 7.37 -6.52
C LEU A 213 3.63 7.05 -7.30
N TYR A 214 3.11 8.05 -8.00
CA TYR A 214 1.77 8.03 -8.59
C TYR A 214 1.53 6.89 -9.59
N ASP A 215 2.52 6.49 -10.40
CA ASP A 215 2.36 5.38 -11.33
C ASP A 215 2.11 4.04 -10.63
N TYR A 216 2.78 3.82 -9.49
CA TYR A 216 2.57 2.62 -8.68
C TYR A 216 1.23 2.71 -7.94
N ALA A 217 0.91 3.87 -7.38
CA ALA A 217 -0.38 4.10 -6.73
C ALA A 217 -1.55 3.81 -7.68
N ILE A 218 -1.48 4.30 -8.92
CA ILE A 218 -2.49 4.06 -9.96
C ILE A 218 -2.67 2.56 -10.20
N SER A 219 -1.58 1.82 -10.41
CA SER A 219 -1.65 0.37 -10.65
C SER A 219 -2.33 -0.38 -9.49
N GLU A 220 -2.07 0.01 -8.25
CA GLU A 220 -2.69 -0.64 -7.08
C GLU A 220 -4.17 -0.25 -6.94
N PHE A 221 -4.54 1.01 -7.19
CA PHE A 221 -5.94 1.43 -7.16
C PHE A 221 -6.77 0.83 -8.29
N GLU A 222 -6.18 0.60 -9.48
CA GLU A 222 -6.83 -0.13 -10.57
C GLU A 222 -7.16 -1.58 -10.15
N LEU A 223 -6.24 -2.27 -9.48
CA LEU A 223 -6.49 -3.61 -8.94
C LEU A 223 -7.58 -3.60 -7.87
N ALA A 224 -7.53 -2.63 -6.95
CA ALA A 224 -8.50 -2.47 -5.86
C ALA A 224 -9.92 -2.11 -6.36
N SER A 225 -10.03 -1.42 -7.50
CA SER A 225 -11.30 -0.95 -8.06
C SER A 225 -12.29 -2.08 -8.41
N SER A 226 -11.79 -3.31 -8.53
CA SER A 226 -12.58 -4.52 -8.80
C SER A 226 -13.56 -4.91 -7.67
N SER A 227 -13.38 -4.38 -6.45
CA SER A 227 -14.24 -4.68 -5.31
C SER A 227 -15.24 -3.56 -5.04
N THR A 228 -16.53 -3.88 -5.17
CA THR A 228 -17.66 -2.94 -5.09
C THR A 228 -17.64 -2.01 -3.86
N PRO A 229 -17.33 -2.48 -2.63
CA PRO A 229 -17.33 -1.63 -1.44
C PRO A 229 -16.36 -0.45 -1.50
N ILE A 230 -15.24 -0.58 -2.20
CA ILE A 230 -14.17 0.43 -2.25
C ILE A 230 -13.98 1.05 -3.65
N THR A 231 -14.74 0.60 -4.66
CA THR A 231 -14.64 1.11 -6.04
C THR A 231 -14.75 2.63 -6.12
N PHE A 232 -15.68 3.24 -5.37
CA PHE A 232 -15.82 4.70 -5.33
C PHE A 232 -14.53 5.37 -4.86
N ASP A 233 -14.00 4.93 -3.70
CA ASP A 233 -12.82 5.53 -3.10
C ASP A 233 -11.57 5.29 -3.98
N CYS A 234 -11.50 4.17 -4.71
CA CYS A 234 -10.47 3.91 -5.71
C CYS A 234 -10.50 4.93 -6.85
N TYR A 235 -11.67 5.22 -7.43
CA TYR A 235 -11.76 6.21 -8.51
C TYR A 235 -11.42 7.63 -8.05
N ILE A 236 -11.77 8.00 -6.80
CA ILE A 236 -11.31 9.27 -6.22
C ILE A 236 -9.78 9.29 -6.14
N MET A 237 -9.16 8.23 -5.61
CA MET A 237 -7.71 8.17 -5.49
C MET A 237 -6.98 8.14 -6.85
N LEU A 238 -7.54 7.48 -7.86
CA LEU A 238 -7.03 7.50 -9.23
C LEU A 238 -7.07 8.92 -9.80
N GLY A 239 -8.21 9.61 -9.67
CA GLY A 239 -8.35 11.00 -10.08
C GLY A 239 -7.32 11.92 -9.39
N ASP A 240 -7.11 11.75 -8.08
CA ASP A 240 -6.10 12.50 -7.32
C ASP A 240 -4.68 12.22 -7.82
N CYS A 241 -4.34 10.97 -8.12
CA CYS A 241 -3.01 10.62 -8.64
C CYS A 241 -2.75 11.28 -10.00
N PHE A 242 -3.74 11.29 -10.89
CA PHE A 242 -3.61 11.96 -12.19
C PHE A 242 -3.57 13.49 -12.06
N MET A 243 -4.29 14.09 -11.11
CA MET A 243 -4.13 15.51 -10.75
C MET A 243 -2.68 15.84 -10.41
N GLN A 244 -2.06 15.05 -9.52
CA GLN A 244 -0.70 15.30 -9.07
C GLN A 244 0.35 15.08 -10.18
N LYS A 245 0.07 14.18 -11.13
CA LYS A 245 0.89 14.01 -12.33
C LYS A 245 0.71 15.12 -13.37
N GLY A 246 -0.34 15.93 -13.25
CA GLY A 246 -0.72 16.95 -14.23
C GLY A 246 -1.43 16.40 -15.48
N ASP A 247 -1.86 15.13 -15.47
CA ASP A 247 -2.64 14.54 -16.55
C ASP A 247 -4.14 14.77 -16.25
N LEU A 248 -4.54 16.03 -16.43
CA LEU A 248 -5.82 16.55 -15.94
C LEU A 248 -7.04 15.92 -16.64
N ASP A 249 -6.91 15.58 -17.91
CA ASP A 249 -7.98 14.93 -18.68
C ASP A 249 -8.35 13.57 -18.08
N LYS A 250 -7.36 12.75 -17.74
CA LYS A 250 -7.59 11.45 -17.08
C LYS A 250 -8.12 11.60 -15.67
N SER A 251 -7.69 12.64 -14.96
CA SER A 251 -8.23 12.93 -13.63
C SER A 251 -9.74 13.17 -13.70
N ILE A 252 -10.17 14.03 -14.63
CA ILE A 252 -11.59 14.32 -14.87
C ILE A 252 -12.35 13.05 -15.27
N GLU A 253 -11.77 12.21 -16.13
CA GLU A 253 -12.36 10.94 -16.54
C GLU A 253 -12.67 10.04 -15.34
N HIS A 254 -11.69 9.78 -14.47
CA HIS A 254 -11.89 8.92 -13.29
C HIS A 254 -12.90 9.48 -12.29
N TYR A 255 -12.88 10.79 -12.05
CA TYR A 255 -13.88 11.41 -11.20
C TYR A 255 -15.29 11.34 -11.81
N ARG A 256 -15.43 11.47 -13.13
CA ARG A 256 -16.72 11.26 -13.81
C ARG A 256 -17.20 9.82 -13.67
N THR A 257 -16.31 8.83 -13.83
CA THR A 257 -16.65 7.43 -13.58
C THR A 257 -17.15 7.22 -12.13
N ALA A 258 -16.53 7.86 -11.15
CA ALA A 258 -17.02 7.82 -9.77
C ALA A 258 -18.44 8.41 -9.63
N SER A 259 -18.78 9.45 -10.40
CA SER A 259 -20.10 10.10 -10.36
C SER A 259 -21.23 9.26 -10.96
N GLU A 260 -20.89 8.28 -11.79
CA GLU A 260 -21.84 7.35 -12.40
C GLU A 260 -22.28 6.22 -11.45
N LEU A 261 -21.59 6.06 -10.32
CA LEU A 261 -21.94 5.08 -9.29
C LEU A 261 -23.27 5.46 -8.62
N LYS A 262 -24.17 4.48 -8.52
CA LYS A 262 -25.52 4.70 -7.99
C LYS A 262 -25.54 4.63 -6.46
N GLY A 263 -26.41 5.45 -5.86
CA GLY A 263 -26.69 5.38 -4.42
C GLY A 263 -25.61 6.04 -3.55
N LEU A 264 -24.83 6.97 -4.10
CA LEU A 264 -23.86 7.74 -3.33
C LEU A 264 -24.58 8.71 -2.38
N PRO A 265 -24.20 8.78 -1.09
CA PRO A 265 -24.66 9.82 -0.19
C PRO A 265 -24.27 11.22 -0.67
N ASP A 266 -25.09 12.22 -0.36
CA ASP A 266 -24.86 13.62 -0.77
C ASP A 266 -23.49 14.15 -0.31
N GLU A 267 -23.00 13.72 0.86
CA GLU A 267 -21.65 14.06 1.36
C GLU A 267 -20.53 13.57 0.42
N LYS A 268 -20.59 12.31 -0.01
CA LYS A 268 -19.63 11.74 -0.97
C LYS A 268 -19.72 12.44 -2.32
N LEU A 269 -20.94 12.75 -2.76
CA LEU A 269 -21.20 13.45 -4.01
C LEU A 269 -20.67 14.89 -3.97
N ALA A 270 -20.85 15.61 -2.87
CA ALA A 270 -20.33 16.95 -2.66
C ALA A 270 -18.79 16.96 -2.73
N ARG A 271 -18.13 16.04 -2.01
CA ARG A 271 -16.66 15.90 -2.06
C ARG A 271 -16.15 15.56 -3.45
N LEU A 272 -16.82 14.65 -4.17
CA LEU A 272 -16.47 14.31 -5.54
C LEU A 272 -16.60 15.52 -6.48
N HIS A 273 -17.69 16.28 -6.40
CA HIS A 273 -17.88 17.47 -7.23
C HIS A 273 -16.89 18.59 -6.90
N PHE A 274 -16.44 18.68 -5.64
CA PHE A 274 -15.36 19.59 -5.28
C PHE A 274 -14.05 19.21 -5.99
N ASN A 275 -13.69 17.92 -5.96
CA ASN A 275 -12.52 17.41 -6.67
C ASN A 275 -12.62 17.61 -8.20
N LEU A 276 -13.78 17.34 -8.80
CA LEU A 276 -14.05 17.65 -10.21
C LEU A 276 -13.89 19.14 -10.51
N GLY A 277 -14.41 20.01 -9.65
CA GLY A 277 -14.29 21.46 -9.80
C GLY A 277 -12.82 21.91 -9.81
N CYS A 278 -12.00 21.37 -8.90
CA CYS A 278 -10.55 21.62 -8.88
C CYS A 278 -9.85 21.08 -10.14
N ALA A 279 -10.25 19.91 -10.63
CA ALA A 279 -9.69 19.34 -11.86
C ALA A 279 -10.03 20.17 -13.10
N TYR A 280 -11.29 20.61 -13.23
CA TYR A 280 -11.71 21.50 -14.31
C TYR A 280 -11.02 22.86 -14.23
N GLU A 281 -10.89 23.45 -13.04
CA GLU A 281 -10.16 24.71 -12.83
C GLU A 281 -8.71 24.57 -13.29
N ALA A 282 -8.03 23.50 -12.88
CA ALA A 282 -6.65 23.22 -13.31
C ALA A 282 -6.54 23.01 -14.83
N ASN A 283 -7.57 22.41 -15.45
CA ASN A 283 -7.61 22.15 -16.91
C ASN A 283 -8.06 23.38 -17.72
N GLY A 284 -8.30 24.53 -17.08
CA GLY A 284 -8.75 25.77 -17.73
C GLY A 284 -10.24 25.79 -18.11
N MET A 285 -11.02 24.79 -17.68
CA MET A 285 -12.45 24.65 -17.97
C MET A 285 -13.28 25.40 -16.92
N ALA A 286 -13.22 26.74 -16.97
CA ALA A 286 -13.78 27.60 -15.92
C ALA A 286 -15.30 27.49 -15.76
N SER A 287 -16.06 27.26 -16.84
CA SER A 287 -17.51 27.06 -16.80
C SER A 287 -17.89 25.81 -16.03
N GLU A 288 -17.27 24.69 -16.37
CA GLU A 288 -17.52 23.37 -15.78
C GLU A 288 -17.05 23.34 -14.31
N ALA A 289 -15.95 24.03 -14.00
CA ALA A 289 -15.51 24.22 -12.63
C ALA A 289 -16.55 24.97 -11.79
N LEU A 290 -17.14 26.04 -12.33
CA LEU A 290 -18.15 26.84 -11.64
C LEU A 290 -19.44 26.03 -11.41
N ASP A 291 -19.88 25.26 -12.41
CA ASP A 291 -21.03 24.37 -12.27
C ASP A 291 -20.80 23.30 -11.21
N ALA A 292 -19.61 22.70 -11.19
CA ALA A 292 -19.23 21.69 -10.21
C ALA A 292 -19.24 22.26 -8.78
N PHE A 293 -18.57 23.40 -8.54
CA PHE A 293 -18.56 24.04 -7.21
C PHE A 293 -19.95 24.53 -6.78
N THR A 294 -20.79 24.98 -7.72
CA THR A 294 -22.17 25.38 -7.41
C THR A 294 -23.00 24.18 -6.93
N LEU A 295 -22.76 23.00 -7.51
CA LEU A 295 -23.39 21.77 -7.06
C LEU A 295 -22.91 21.35 -5.67
N VAL A 296 -21.63 21.55 -5.33
CA VAL A 296 -21.11 21.32 -3.98
C VAL A 296 -21.93 22.07 -2.94
N LEU A 297 -22.16 23.37 -3.14
CA LEU A 297 -22.93 24.20 -2.21
C LEU A 297 -24.40 23.80 -2.10
N LYS A 298 -24.98 23.21 -3.15
CA LYS A 298 -26.36 22.69 -3.10
C LYS A 298 -26.46 21.43 -2.25
N LEU A 299 -25.44 20.57 -2.30
CA LEU A 299 -25.38 19.30 -1.58
C LEU A 299 -24.95 19.50 -0.13
N ASP A 300 -23.93 20.32 0.10
CA ASP A 300 -23.42 20.66 1.42
C ASP A 300 -23.06 22.14 1.50
N HIS A 301 -23.87 22.89 2.26
CA HIS A 301 -23.72 24.33 2.43
C HIS A 301 -22.59 24.70 3.40
N SER A 302 -21.98 23.72 4.09
CA SER A 302 -20.91 23.98 5.07
C SER A 302 -19.52 24.14 4.43
N ILE A 303 -19.38 23.80 3.14
CA ILE A 303 -18.11 23.81 2.42
C ILE A 303 -17.78 25.24 1.95
N SER A 304 -17.30 26.06 2.88
CA SER A 304 -16.91 27.47 2.63
C SER A 304 -15.84 27.64 1.54
N GLU A 305 -14.98 26.64 1.34
CA GLU A 305 -13.96 26.61 0.28
C GLU A 305 -14.57 26.70 -1.12
N ALA A 306 -15.75 26.08 -1.35
CA ALA A 306 -16.42 26.10 -2.64
C ALA A 306 -16.92 27.51 -3.00
N GLU A 307 -17.38 28.29 -2.01
CA GLU A 307 -17.77 29.69 -2.23
C GLU A 307 -16.58 30.55 -2.68
N GLU A 308 -15.42 30.38 -2.05
CA GLU A 308 -14.21 31.13 -2.40
C GLU A 308 -13.78 30.81 -3.84
N LYS A 309 -13.80 29.52 -4.21
CA LYS A 309 -13.52 29.05 -5.57
C LYS A 309 -14.44 29.69 -6.61
N ILE A 310 -15.76 29.71 -6.35
CA ILE A 310 -16.74 30.34 -7.26
C ILE A 310 -16.45 31.84 -7.42
N ARG A 311 -16.24 32.55 -6.31
CA ARG A 311 -15.94 34.01 -6.36
C ARG A 311 -14.68 34.29 -7.15
N ARG A 312 -13.62 33.48 -6.97
CA ARG A 312 -12.36 33.61 -7.71
C ARG A 312 -12.59 33.43 -9.21
N LEU A 313 -13.28 32.36 -9.62
CA LEU A 313 -13.56 32.05 -11.03
C LEU A 313 -14.40 33.13 -11.72
N GLN A 314 -15.41 33.67 -11.03
CA GLN A 314 -16.25 34.76 -11.55
C GLN A 314 -15.48 36.07 -11.75
N ASN A 315 -14.49 36.34 -10.88
CA ASN A 315 -13.66 37.54 -10.98
C ASN A 315 -12.58 37.41 -12.06
N SER A 316 -12.03 36.22 -12.29
CA SER A 316 -11.06 36.00 -13.37
C SER A 316 -11.65 36.12 -14.78
N GLY A 317 -12.96 35.89 -14.96
CA GLY A 317 -13.65 36.04 -16.25
C GLY A 317 -14.10 37.48 -16.58
N ARG A 318 -13.84 38.46 -15.70
CA ARG A 318 -14.25 39.87 -15.86
C ARG A 318 -13.12 40.82 -16.26
N ASN A 319 -11.88 40.33 -16.39
CA ASN A 319 -10.71 41.07 -16.88
C ASN A 319 -10.36 40.64 -18.30
#